data_AF-A0AA35KGI7-F1
#
_entry.id   AF-A0AA35KGI7-F1
#
_cell.length_a   1.000
_cell.length_b   1.000
_cell.length_c   1.000
_cell.angle_alpha   90.00
_cell.angle_beta   90.00
_cell.angle_gamma   90.00
#
_symmetry.space_group_name_H-M   'P 1'
#
loop_
_entity.id
_entity.type
_entity.pdbx_description
1 polymer ?
#
loop_
_entity_poly.entity_id
_entity_poly.type
_entity_poly.pdbx_seq_one_letter_code
_entity_poly.pdbx_strand_id
1 'polypeptide(L)'
;SNLTSLGTLQNQFLRRLLKLPMCVSNAAIRLELRIASLETVIWKRVFGYWLSSWHRLPNHYLFQCLWRDDFVNPWVGKIHAKLLSIGISPADSLKMNLRSAKRLIEQRLADIENQHNLAGVRVSAPPGITE
;
A
#
# COMPACT_ATOMS: atom_id res chain seq x y z
N SER A 1 12.23 -4.67 7.55
CA SER A 1 12.96 -5.64 6.71
C SER A 1 12.35 -7.02 6.93
N ASN A 2 11.50 -7.47 6.00
CA ASN A 2 10.91 -8.83 5.85
C ASN A 2 9.83 -8.86 4.75
N LEU A 3 9.40 -7.71 4.22
CA LEU A 3 8.41 -7.65 3.13
C LEU A 3 8.99 -8.02 1.76
N THR A 4 10.31 -7.83 1.57
CA THR A 4 11.01 -8.17 0.32
C THR A 4 10.98 -9.66 0.04
N SER A 5 11.19 -10.51 1.05
CA SER A 5 11.13 -11.97 0.89
C SER A 5 9.72 -12.45 0.55
N LEU A 6 8.69 -11.87 1.17
CA LEU A 6 7.30 -12.17 0.82
C LEU A 6 6.93 -11.66 -0.58
N GLY A 7 7.45 -10.51 -1.00
CA GLY A 7 7.30 -10.04 -2.38
C GLY A 7 7.91 -11.00 -3.39
N THR A 8 9.07 -11.58 -3.09
CA THR A 8 9.69 -12.62 -3.91
C THR A 8 8.84 -13.89 -3.98
N LEU A 9 8.25 -14.33 -2.86
CA LEU A 9 7.33 -15.46 -2.84
C LEU A 9 6.08 -15.22 -3.69
N GLN A 10 5.46 -14.04 -3.58
CA GLN A 10 4.32 -13.66 -4.42
C GLN A 10 4.67 -13.77 -5.91
N ASN A 11 5.83 -13.23 -6.30
CA ASN A 11 6.28 -13.26 -7.70
C ASN A 11 6.60 -14.68 -8.19
N GLN A 12 7.26 -15.50 -7.39
CA GLN A 12 7.53 -16.90 -7.72
C GLN A 12 6.24 -17.70 -7.88
N PHE A 13 5.26 -17.48 -6.99
CA PHE A 13 3.96 -18.12 -7.06
C PHE A 13 3.24 -17.76 -8.36
N LEU A 14 3.14 -16.48 -8.70
CA LEU A 14 2.49 -16.02 -9.94
C LEU A 14 3.17 -16.59 -11.19
N ARG A 15 4.50 -16.62 -11.23
CA ARG A 15 5.25 -17.21 -12.35
C ARG A 15 4.98 -18.69 -12.53
N ARG A 16 4.98 -19.46 -11.42
CA ARG A 16 4.69 -20.90 -11.46
C ARG A 16 3.26 -21.18 -11.87
N LEU A 17 2.31 -20.41 -11.34
CA LEU A 17 0.89 -20.55 -11.65
C LEU A 17 0.62 -20.33 -13.15
N LEU A 18 1.26 -19.33 -13.75
CA LEU A 18 1.03 -18.92 -15.14
C LEU A 18 2.05 -19.49 -16.13
N LYS A 19 3.00 -20.31 -15.66
CA LYS A 19 4.09 -20.88 -16.46
C LYS A 19 4.87 -19.83 -17.26
N LEU A 20 5.16 -18.68 -16.63
CA LEU A 20 5.79 -17.54 -17.31
C LEU A 20 7.31 -17.66 -17.40
N PRO A 21 7.92 -17.28 -18.53
CA PRO A 21 9.38 -17.27 -18.68
C PRO A 21 10.04 -16.17 -17.84
N MET A 22 11.33 -16.36 -17.54
CA MET A 22 12.10 -15.45 -16.68
C MET A 22 12.28 -14.04 -17.29
N CYS A 23 12.14 -13.91 -18.61
CA CYS A 23 12.26 -12.63 -19.33
C CYS A 23 11.11 -11.63 -19.04
N VAL A 24 9.95 -12.08 -18.56
CA VAL A 24 8.84 -11.18 -18.23
C VAL A 24 9.12 -10.54 -16.88
N SER A 25 9.04 -9.21 -16.76
CA SER A 25 9.27 -8.52 -15.48
C SER A 25 8.11 -8.76 -14.50
N ASN A 26 8.41 -8.89 -13.20
CA ASN A 26 7.38 -9.08 -12.16
C ASN A 26 6.39 -7.90 -12.08
N ALA A 27 6.81 -6.71 -12.52
CA ALA A 27 5.95 -5.53 -12.62
C ALA A 27 4.91 -5.69 -13.74
N ALA A 28 5.33 -6.18 -14.92
CA ALA A 28 4.42 -6.46 -16.03
C ALA A 28 3.38 -7.53 -15.67
N ILE A 29 3.81 -8.63 -15.03
CA ILE A 29 2.91 -9.70 -14.57
C ILE A 29 1.81 -9.14 -13.65
N ARG A 30 2.18 -8.27 -12.70
CA ARG A 30 1.24 -7.66 -11.77
C ARG A 30 0.28 -6.68 -12.44
N LEU A 31 0.76 -5.89 -13.41
CA LEU A 31 -0.08 -4.98 -14.20
C LEU A 31 -1.10 -5.73 -15.03
N GLU A 32 -0.67 -6.77 -15.77
CA GLU A 32 -1.55 -7.58 -16.63
C GLU A 32 -2.65 -8.28 -15.82
N LEU A 33 -2.29 -8.88 -14.69
CA LEU A 33 -3.25 -9.59 -13.84
C LEU A 33 -4.07 -8.65 -12.94
N ARG A 34 -3.77 -7.34 -12.95
CA ARG A 34 -4.33 -6.36 -12.01
C ARG A 34 -4.16 -6.77 -10.54
N ILE A 35 -3.04 -7.42 -10.22
CA ILE A 35 -2.71 -7.88 -8.87
C ILE A 35 -1.83 -6.84 -8.17
N ALA A 36 -2.30 -6.37 -7.01
CA ALA A 36 -1.50 -5.52 -6.14
C ALA A 36 -0.35 -6.31 -5.47
N SER A 37 0.74 -5.63 -5.21
CA SER A 37 1.83 -6.13 -4.37
C SER A 37 1.33 -6.43 -2.98
N LEU A 38 1.97 -7.39 -2.34
CA LEU A 38 1.64 -7.74 -0.96
C LEU A 38 1.79 -6.55 -0.01
N GLU A 39 2.79 -5.67 -0.23
CA GLU A 39 2.93 -4.45 0.57
C GLU A 39 1.68 -3.58 0.47
N THR A 40 1.18 -3.30 -0.74
CA THR A 40 -0.05 -2.52 -0.92
C THR A 40 -1.24 -3.18 -0.23
N VAL A 41 -1.39 -4.50 -0.37
CA VAL A 41 -2.49 -5.25 0.26
C VAL A 41 -2.44 -5.14 1.78
N ILE A 42 -1.24 -5.28 2.38
CA ILE A 42 -1.04 -5.13 3.82
C ILE A 42 -1.42 -3.73 4.26
N TRP A 43 -0.94 -2.68 3.56
CA TRP A 43 -1.27 -1.30 3.92
C TRP A 43 -2.75 -0.99 3.80
N LYS A 44 -3.44 -1.50 2.77
CA LYS A 44 -4.91 -1.37 2.67
C LYS A 44 -5.62 -1.95 3.90
N ARG A 45 -5.18 -3.13 4.38
CA ARG A 45 -5.73 -3.74 5.59
C ARG A 45 -5.41 -2.94 6.86
N VAL A 46 -4.17 -2.49 7.01
CA VAL A 46 -3.72 -1.68 8.16
C VAL A 46 -4.54 -0.39 8.25
N PHE A 47 -4.66 0.36 7.15
CA PHE A 47 -5.45 1.58 7.14
C PHE A 47 -6.95 1.33 7.33
N GLY A 48 -7.48 0.26 6.72
CA GLY A 48 -8.88 -0.14 6.91
C GLY A 48 -9.19 -0.43 8.38
N TYR A 49 -8.31 -1.16 9.07
CA TYR A 49 -8.43 -1.43 10.51
C TYR A 49 -8.31 -0.14 11.31
N TRP A 50 -7.27 0.66 11.06
CA TRP A 50 -7.01 1.91 11.77
C TRP A 50 -8.17 2.90 11.68
N LEU A 51 -8.67 3.17 10.46
CA LEU A 51 -9.82 4.07 10.26
C LEU A 51 -11.10 3.53 10.91
N SER A 52 -11.33 2.22 10.83
CA SER A 52 -12.51 1.59 11.44
C SER A 52 -12.48 1.69 12.96
N SER A 53 -11.31 1.49 13.56
CA SER A 53 -11.09 1.65 15.00
C SER A 53 -11.34 3.09 15.43
N TRP A 54 -10.86 4.08 14.65
CA TRP A 54 -11.14 5.50 14.91
C TRP A 54 -12.65 5.82 14.92
N HIS A 55 -13.37 5.35 13.90
CA HIS A 55 -14.79 5.67 13.72
C HIS A 55 -15.74 4.87 14.63
N ARG A 56 -15.35 3.69 15.11
CA ARG A 56 -16.19 2.85 15.97
C ARG A 56 -16.20 3.28 17.44
N LEU A 57 -15.22 4.06 17.88
CA LEU A 57 -15.10 4.44 19.28
C LEU A 57 -15.98 5.67 19.59
N PRO A 58 -17.03 5.52 20.43
CA PRO A 58 -17.97 6.60 20.72
C PRO A 58 -17.33 7.74 21.52
N ASN A 59 -16.17 7.48 22.15
CA ASN A 59 -15.47 8.44 22.97
C ASN A 59 -14.06 8.65 22.41
N HIS A 60 -13.88 9.71 21.62
CA HIS A 60 -12.59 10.07 21.01
C HIS A 60 -11.46 10.18 22.04
N TYR A 61 -11.80 10.44 23.31
CA TYR A 61 -10.86 10.54 24.42
C TYR A 61 -10.09 9.23 24.68
N LEU A 62 -10.72 8.06 24.70
CA LEU A 62 -10.02 6.79 24.96
C LEU A 62 -9.05 6.42 23.84
N PHE A 63 -9.40 6.73 22.59
CA PHE A 63 -8.47 6.55 21.48
C PHE A 63 -7.35 7.58 21.52
N GLN A 64 -7.63 8.84 21.86
CA GLN A 64 -6.60 9.84 22.11
C GLN A 64 -5.68 9.40 23.25
N CYS A 65 -6.17 8.76 24.31
CA CYS A 65 -5.35 8.21 25.38
C CYS A 65 -4.50 7.03 24.91
N LEU A 66 -5.05 6.07 24.17
CA LEU A 66 -4.29 4.95 23.56
C LEU A 66 -3.19 5.39 22.58
N TRP A 67 -3.27 6.63 22.09
CA TRP A 67 -2.41 7.17 21.05
C TRP A 67 -1.52 8.33 21.50
N ARG A 68 -1.90 9.03 22.58
CA ARG A 68 -1.06 9.97 23.35
C ARG A 68 -0.31 9.28 24.49
N ASP A 69 -0.58 8.00 24.74
CA ASP A 69 0.12 7.25 25.77
C ASP A 69 1.65 7.38 25.57
N ASP A 70 2.37 7.68 26.64
CA ASP A 70 3.84 7.77 26.65
C ASP A 70 4.48 6.40 26.32
N PHE A 71 3.68 5.34 26.28
CA PHE A 71 3.99 4.14 25.51
C PHE A 71 4.02 4.45 24.01
N VAL A 72 5.21 4.78 23.51
CA VAL A 72 5.56 4.96 22.10
C VAL A 72 5.10 3.76 21.27
N ASN A 73 3.83 3.72 20.87
CA ASN A 73 3.33 2.67 20.00
C ASN A 73 3.94 2.90 18.61
N PRO A 74 4.88 2.05 18.16
CA PRO A 74 5.62 2.29 16.92
C PRO A 74 4.72 2.22 15.68
N TRP A 75 3.51 1.67 15.80
CA TRP A 75 2.54 1.64 14.71
C TRP A 75 1.97 3.02 14.41
N VAL A 76 1.87 3.91 15.39
CA VAL A 76 1.40 5.28 15.19
C VAL A 76 2.28 6.00 14.19
N GLY A 77 3.57 6.06 14.50
CA GLY A 77 4.57 6.72 13.68
C GLY A 77 4.62 6.12 12.28
N LYS A 78 4.51 4.79 12.16
CA LYS A 78 4.49 4.10 10.86
C LYS A 78 3.25 4.44 10.02
N ILE A 79 2.07 4.49 10.62
CA ILE A 79 0.82 4.84 9.94
C ILE A 79 0.86 6.30 9.50
N HIS A 80 1.28 7.21 10.39
CA HIS A 80 1.47 8.63 10.07
C HIS A 80 2.49 8.82 8.95
N ALA A 81 3.67 8.23 9.06
CA ALA A 81 4.71 8.33 8.04
C ALA A 81 4.23 7.77 6.70
N LYS A 82 3.48 6.65 6.70
CA LYS A 82 2.94 6.08 5.46
C LYS A 82 1.87 6.99 4.86
N LEU A 83 0.95 7.56 5.65
CA LEU A 83 -0.03 8.55 5.16
C LEU A 83 0.63 9.74 4.49
N LEU A 84 1.65 10.30 5.14
CA LEU A 84 2.42 11.40 4.56
C LEU A 84 3.13 10.98 3.27
N SER A 85 3.70 9.78 3.22
CA SER A 85 4.37 9.25 2.02
C SER A 85 3.42 9.09 0.81
N ILE A 86 2.11 8.90 1.06
CA ILE A 86 1.09 8.83 0.00
C ILE A 86 0.38 10.17 -0.26
N GLY A 87 0.89 11.24 0.36
CA GLY A 87 0.39 12.62 0.22
C GLY A 87 -0.95 12.86 0.90
N ILE A 88 -1.25 12.12 1.98
CA ILE A 88 -2.46 12.31 2.78
C ILE A 88 -2.08 12.83 4.15
N SER A 89 -2.69 13.95 4.55
CA SER A 89 -2.61 14.48 5.91
C SER A 89 -3.39 13.58 6.87
N PRO A 90 -2.77 13.07 7.95
CA PRO A 90 -3.47 12.25 8.94
C PRO A 90 -4.68 12.97 9.54
N ALA A 91 -4.55 14.26 9.85
CA ALA A 91 -5.64 15.06 10.40
C ALA A 91 -6.84 15.15 9.44
N ASP A 92 -6.58 15.30 8.15
CA ASP A 92 -7.67 15.43 7.16
C ASP A 92 -8.34 14.09 6.88
N SER A 93 -7.57 13.00 6.91
CA SER A 93 -8.13 11.64 6.77
C SER A 93 -9.10 11.27 7.90
N LEU A 94 -8.90 11.84 9.10
CA LEU A 94 -9.74 11.60 10.28
C LEU A 94 -10.98 12.50 10.36
N LYS A 95 -10.96 13.67 9.69
CA LYS A 95 -12.13 14.56 9.56
C LYS A 95 -13.15 14.01 8.56
N MET A 96 -12.70 13.21 7.59
CA MET A 96 -13.55 12.57 6.60
C MET A 96 -14.32 11.40 7.21
N ASN A 97 -15.52 11.11 6.66
CA ASN A 97 -16.22 9.88 7.00
C ASN A 97 -15.41 8.63 6.56
N LEU A 98 -15.58 7.53 7.29
CA LEU A 98 -14.87 6.26 7.11
C LEU A 98 -14.80 5.80 5.65
N ARG A 99 -15.93 5.87 4.93
CA ARG A 99 -16.02 5.41 3.54
C ARG A 99 -15.15 6.25 2.61
N SER A 100 -15.20 7.58 2.78
CA SER A 100 -14.45 8.52 1.94
C SER A 100 -12.95 8.45 2.22
N ALA A 101 -12.57 8.41 3.51
CA ALA A 101 -11.18 8.24 3.93
C ALA A 101 -10.58 6.93 3.40
N LYS A 102 -11.32 5.82 3.55
CA LYS A 102 -10.89 4.52 3.02
C LYS A 102 -10.71 4.54 1.51
N ARG A 103 -11.69 5.08 0.76
CA ARG A 103 -11.61 5.16 -0.70
C ARG A 103 -10.41 5.99 -1.15
N LEU A 104 -10.17 7.13 -0.52
CA LEU A 104 -9.05 8.01 -0.84
C LEU A 104 -7.70 7.31 -0.61
N ILE A 105 -7.51 6.67 0.55
CA ILE A 105 -6.28 5.95 0.86
C ILE A 105 -6.05 4.79 -0.11
N GLU A 106 -7.09 3.98 -0.37
CA GLU A 106 -7.00 2.84 -1.28
C GLU A 106 -6.66 3.26 -2.71
N GLN A 107 -7.23 4.38 -3.16
CA GLN A 107 -6.93 4.98 -4.45
C GLN A 107 -5.48 5.46 -4.51
N ARG A 108 -5.02 6.25 -3.53
CA ARG A 108 -3.65 6.78 -3.51
C ARG A 108 -2.60 5.69 -3.44
N LEU A 109 -2.86 4.62 -2.68
CA LEU A 109 -2.00 3.44 -2.66
C LEU A 109 -1.92 2.74 -4.02
N ALA A 110 -3.06 2.61 -4.71
CA ALA A 110 -3.10 2.00 -6.05
C ALA A 110 -2.39 2.87 -7.09
N ASP A 111 -2.56 4.19 -7.04
CA ASP A 111 -1.92 5.13 -7.97
C ASP A 111 -0.40 5.07 -7.85
N ILE A 112 0.14 5.11 -6.62
CA ILE A 112 1.58 5.04 -6.37
C ILE A 112 2.16 3.69 -6.81
N GLU A 113 1.44 2.60 -6.53
CA GLU A 113 1.85 1.28 -6.99
C GLU A 113 1.88 1.18 -8.51
N ASN A 114 0.86 1.72 -9.19
CA ASN A 114 0.82 1.75 -10.65
C ASN A 114 1.98 2.57 -11.21
N GLN A 115 2.29 3.73 -10.64
CA GLN A 115 3.45 4.54 -11.02
C GLN A 115 4.76 3.76 -10.86
N HIS A 116 4.94 3.06 -9.74
CA HIS A 116 6.13 2.25 -9.51
C HIS A 116 6.25 1.08 -10.50
N ASN A 117 5.14 0.38 -10.77
CA ASN A 117 5.13 -0.74 -11.73
C ASN A 117 5.41 -0.25 -13.15
N LEU A 118 4.82 0.87 -13.57
CA LEU A 118 5.07 1.49 -14.88
C LEU A 118 6.54 1.94 -15.04
N ALA A 119 7.13 2.53 -14.00
CA ALA A 119 8.54 2.87 -13.99
C ALA A 119 9.43 1.62 -14.13
N GLY A 120 9.10 0.53 -13.44
CA GLY A 120 9.82 -0.74 -13.53
C GLY A 120 9.72 -1.44 -14.90
N VAL A 121 8.59 -1.27 -15.61
CA VAL A 121 8.43 -1.79 -16.98
C VAL A 121 9.26 -0.97 -17.97
N ARG A 122 9.29 0.36 -17.86
CA ARG A 122 10.08 1.21 -18.77
C ARG A 122 11.59 0.92 -18.72
N VAL A 123 12.11 0.61 -17.53
CA VAL A 123 13.54 0.27 -17.35
C VAL A 123 13.91 -1.10 -17.94
N SER A 124 12.92 -1.98 -18.15
CA SER A 124 13.13 -3.31 -18.74
C SER A 124 12.81 -3.39 -20.24
N ALA A 125 12.42 -2.28 -20.86
CA ALA A 125 12.28 -2.19 -22.31
C ALA A 125 13.68 -2.02 -22.96
N PRO A 126 14.03 -2.81 -24.01
CA PRO A 126 15.28 -2.61 -24.71
C PRO A 126 15.32 -1.22 -25.38
N PRO A 127 16.47 -0.52 -25.37
CA PRO A 127 16.61 0.74 -26.08
C PRO A 127 16.65 0.45 -27.58
N GLY A 128 15.62 0.90 -28.30
CA GLY A 128 15.62 0.90 -29.75
C GLY A 128 14.40 0.24 -30.38
N ILE A 129 13.23 0.87 -30.23
CA ILE A 129 12.27 1.05 -31.34
C ILE A 129 11.56 2.38 -31.07
N THR A 130 12.25 3.49 -31.38
CA THR A 130 11.59 4.74 -31.77
C THR A 130 12.15 5.04 -33.15
N GLU A 131 11.27 4.83 -34.14
CA GLU A 131 11.27 5.30 -35.54
C GLU A 131 12.60 5.32 -36.31
#